data_AF-A0A2G2MCI9-F1
#
_entry.id   AF-A0A2G2MCI9-F1
#
_cell.length_a   1.000
_cell.length_b   1.000
_cell.length_c   1.000
_cell.angle_alpha   90.00
_cell.angle_beta   90.00
_cell.angle_gamma   90.00
#
_symmetry.space_group_name_H-M   'P 1'
#
loop_
_entity.id
_entity.type
_entity.pdbx_description
1 polymer ?
#
loop_
_entity_poly.entity_id
_entity_poly.type
_entity_poly.pdbx_seq_one_letter_code
_entity_poly.pdbx_strand_id
1 'polypeptide(L)'
;MTITIKDEEFNAQDIRRLYSAAIIKTEEGGTKEVSLEWIDKEENANVEIIHYGIFVDLGDDDIESFYFETREEIDMALAKTTEQIRQKRNGR
;
A
#
# COMPACT_ATOMS: atom_id res chain seq x y z
N MET A 1 -18.59 4.33 4.38
CA MET A 1 -18.16 2.95 4.68
C MET A 1 -16.77 3.07 5.23
N THR A 2 -16.49 2.67 6.47
CA THR A 2 -15.14 2.79 7.05
C THR A 2 -14.28 1.56 6.75
N ILE A 3 -13.00 1.79 6.47
CA ILE A 3 -11.96 0.78 6.25
C ILE A 3 -10.87 1.05 7.28
N THR A 4 -10.39 0.02 7.95
CA THR A 4 -9.31 0.15 8.94
C THR A 4 -8.00 -0.37 8.35
N ILE A 5 -6.94 0.44 8.41
CA ILE A 5 -5.57 0.10 7.97
C ILE A 5 -4.62 0.42 9.13
N LYS A 6 -3.89 -0.59 9.63
CA LYS A 6 -2.89 -0.45 10.71
C LYS A 6 -3.38 0.36 11.92
N ASP A 7 -4.61 0.07 12.35
CA ASP A 7 -5.33 0.72 13.46
C ASP A 7 -5.88 2.13 13.19
N GLU A 8 -5.76 2.64 11.96
CA GLU A 8 -6.36 3.90 11.53
C GLU A 8 -7.63 3.67 10.70
N GLU A 9 -8.66 4.50 10.92
CA GLU A 9 -9.96 4.37 10.28
C GLU A 9 -10.16 5.42 9.18
N PHE A 10 -10.39 4.96 7.96
CA PHE A 10 -10.63 5.80 6.79
C PHE A 10 -12.05 5.62 6.28
N ASN A 11 -12.71 6.70 5.91
CA ASN A 11 -13.97 6.59 5.19
C ASN A 11 -13.69 6.34 3.71
N ALA A 12 -14.16 5.20 3.20
CA ALA A 12 -13.98 4.77 1.82
C ALA A 12 -14.54 5.75 0.77
N GLN A 13 -15.37 6.72 1.17
CA GLN A 13 -15.83 7.79 0.29
C GLN A 13 -14.79 8.90 0.10
N ASP A 14 -13.93 9.09 1.09
CA ASP A 14 -12.87 10.10 1.09
C ASP A 14 -11.59 9.54 0.44
N ILE A 15 -11.42 8.20 0.44
CA ILE A 15 -10.32 7.54 -0.27
C ILE A 15 -10.50 7.68 -1.79
N ARG A 16 -9.65 8.48 -2.43
CA ARG A 16 -9.53 8.56 -3.88
C ARG A 16 -8.80 7.35 -4.46
N ARG A 17 -7.71 6.93 -3.82
CA ARG A 17 -6.91 5.81 -4.27
C ARG A 17 -6.31 5.06 -3.09
N LEU A 18 -6.41 3.73 -3.16
CA LEU A 18 -5.72 2.82 -2.25
C LEU A 18 -4.80 1.94 -3.09
N TYR A 19 -3.50 1.98 -2.82
CA TYR A 19 -2.53 1.17 -3.58
C TYR A 19 -1.37 0.71 -2.70
N SER A 20 -0.70 -0.35 -3.13
CA SER A 20 0.52 -0.84 -2.52
C SER A 20 1.71 -0.60 -3.44
N ALA A 21 2.83 -0.22 -2.85
CA ALA A 21 4.10 -0.01 -3.55
C ALA A 21 5.28 -0.44 -2.68
N ALA A 22 6.38 -0.82 -3.31
CA ALA A 22 7.67 -0.95 -2.67
C ALA A 22 8.40 0.39 -2.76
N ILE A 23 9.09 0.76 -1.69
CA ILE A 23 10.00 1.90 -1.65
C ILE A 23 11.40 1.35 -1.92
N ILE A 24 11.95 1.72 -3.06
CA ILE A 24 13.31 1.36 -3.45
C ILE A 24 14.25 2.55 -3.27
N LYS A 25 15.52 2.23 -3.02
CA LYS A 25 16.60 3.20 -3.11
C LYS A 25 17.02 3.40 -4.56
N THR A 26 17.13 4.66 -4.95
CA THR A 26 17.66 5.06 -6.26
C THR A 26 19.18 5.20 -6.19
N GLU A 27 19.86 5.05 -7.33
CA GLU A 27 21.32 5.22 -7.42
C GLU A 27 21.79 6.65 -7.05
N GLU A 28 20.89 7.63 -7.19
CA GLU A 28 21.12 9.03 -6.79
C GLU A 28 20.97 9.25 -5.27
N GLY A 29 20.69 8.20 -4.49
CA GLY A 29 20.56 8.26 -3.04
C GLY A 29 19.18 8.68 -2.52
N GLY A 30 18.21 8.94 -3.42
CA GLY A 30 16.82 9.18 -3.08
C GLY A 30 15.99 7.90 -2.97
N THR A 31 14.73 8.02 -2.58
CA THR A 31 13.77 6.91 -2.53
C THR A 31 12.67 7.07 -3.58
N LYS A 32 12.20 5.96 -4.14
CA LYS A 32 11.11 5.96 -5.14
C LYS A 32 10.09 4.88 -4.84
N GLU A 33 8.82 5.22 -4.99
CA GLU A 33 7.70 4.28 -4.96
C GLU A 33 7.59 3.56 -6.32
N VAL A 34 7.60 2.23 -6.28
CA VAL A 34 7.39 1.38 -7.45
C VAL A 34 6.32 0.33 -7.14
N SER A 35 5.49 0.02 -8.12
CA SER A 35 4.43 -0.97 -7.92
C SER A 35 5.01 -2.34 -7.61
N LEU A 36 4.31 -3.10 -6.77
CA LEU A 36 4.72 -4.46 -6.42
C LEU A 36 4.90 -5.36 -7.65
N GLU A 37 4.01 -5.25 -8.64
CA GLU A 37 4.13 -6.00 -9.91
C GLU A 37 5.41 -5.65 -10.69
N TRP A 38 5.88 -4.41 -10.57
CA TRP A 38 7.13 -4.00 -11.22
C TRP A 38 8.32 -4.69 -10.55
N ILE A 39 8.35 -4.74 -9.21
CA ILE A 39 9.36 -5.49 -8.44
C ILE A 39 9.34 -6.98 -8.81
N ASP A 40 8.15 -7.57 -8.90
CA ASP A 40 7.98 -8.99 -9.22
C ASP A 40 8.45 -9.30 -10.67
N LYS A 41 8.45 -8.32 -11.58
CA LYS A 41 8.99 -8.46 -12.96
C LYS A 41 10.48 -8.17 -13.06
N GLU A 42 10.98 -7.29 -12.21
CA GLU A 42 12.37 -6.84 -12.11
C GLU A 42 13.16 -7.67 -11.08
N GLU A 43 12.85 -8.97 -10.91
CA GLU A 43 13.59 -9.89 -10.02
C GLU A 43 15.11 -9.94 -10.30
N ASN A 44 15.58 -9.38 -11.43
CA ASN A 44 16.99 -9.27 -11.79
C ASN A 44 17.55 -7.84 -11.73
N ALA A 45 16.73 -6.83 -11.43
CA ALA A 45 17.22 -5.48 -11.22
C ALA A 45 17.87 -5.42 -9.84
N ASN A 46 19.10 -4.88 -9.79
CA ASN A 46 19.85 -4.66 -8.55
C ASN A 46 19.23 -3.48 -7.76
N VAL A 47 17.96 -3.60 -7.37
CA VAL A 47 17.22 -2.59 -6.63
C VAL A 47 17.20 -2.95 -5.14
N GLU A 48 17.67 -2.01 -4.32
CA GLU A 48 17.61 -2.14 -2.87
C GLU A 48 16.21 -1.73 -2.40
N ILE A 49 15.38 -2.73 -2.05
CA ILE A 49 14.08 -2.49 -1.43
C ILE A 49 14.32 -2.08 0.02
N ILE A 50 13.85 -0.89 0.38
CA ILE A 50 13.97 -0.35 1.74
C ILE A 50 12.77 -0.79 2.57
N HIS A 51 11.56 -0.56 2.06
CA HIS A 51 10.29 -0.87 2.73
C HIS A 51 9.20 -1.20 1.72
N TYR A 52 8.10 -1.77 2.20
CA TYR A 52 6.84 -1.88 1.48
C TYR A 52 5.82 -0.92 2.10
N GLY A 53 4.91 -0.38 1.31
CA GLY A 53 3.96 0.63 1.76
C GLY A 53 2.56 0.41 1.21
N ILE A 54 1.55 0.61 2.06
CA ILE A 54 0.17 0.87 1.63
C ILE A 54 -0.05 2.38 1.68
N PHE A 55 -0.55 2.94 0.59
CA PHE A 55 -0.78 4.37 0.42
C PHE A 55 -2.27 4.62 0.24
N VAL A 56 -2.79 5.53 1.07
CA VAL A 56 -4.17 5.98 1.08
C VAL A 56 -4.20 7.43 0.64
N ASP A 57 -4.52 7.66 -0.63
CA ASP A 57 -4.72 9.00 -1.20
C ASP A 57 -6.14 9.46 -0.86
N LEU A 58 -6.24 10.47 0.01
CA LEU A 58 -7.49 11.13 0.42
C LEU A 58 -7.82 12.35 -0.46
N GLY A 59 -6.95 12.69 -1.41
CA GLY A 59 -7.05 13.90 -2.23
C GLY A 59 -6.33 15.10 -1.62
N ASP A 60 -6.25 16.19 -2.39
CA ASP A 60 -5.66 17.46 -1.95
C ASP A 60 -4.23 17.35 -1.38
N ASP A 61 -3.42 16.45 -1.97
CA ASP A 61 -2.04 16.11 -1.56
C ASP A 61 -1.94 15.39 -0.20
N ASP A 62 -3.09 14.96 0.36
CA ASP A 62 -3.17 14.21 1.61
C ASP A 62 -3.05 12.71 1.32
N ILE A 63 -1.87 12.16 1.57
CA ILE A 63 -1.55 10.75 1.36
C ILE A 63 -1.04 10.15 2.66
N GLU A 64 -1.84 9.28 3.25
CA GLU A 64 -1.44 8.50 4.42
C GLU A 64 -0.67 7.26 3.97
N SER A 65 0.57 7.14 4.45
CA SER A 65 1.50 6.08 4.06
C SER A 65 1.80 5.14 5.23
N PHE A 66 1.54 3.85 5.03
CA PHE A 66 1.76 2.81 6.02
C PHE A 66 2.89 1.89 5.58
N TYR A 67 4.04 2.03 6.24
CA TYR A 67 5.23 1.23 5.93
C TYR A 67 5.25 -0.13 6.66
N PHE A 68 5.82 -1.11 5.98
CA PHE A 68 6.02 -2.50 6.36
C PHE A 68 7.44 -2.93 5.98
N GLU A 69 8.04 -3.83 6.74
CA GLU A 69 9.42 -4.28 6.52
C GLU A 69 9.49 -5.37 5.45
N THR A 70 8.44 -6.20 5.36
CA THR A 70 8.44 -7.38 4.49
C THR A 70 7.25 -7.44 3.54
N ARG A 71 7.42 -8.19 2.44
CA ARG A 71 6.34 -8.45 1.48
C ARG A 71 5.16 -9.20 2.12
N GLU A 72 5.44 -10.13 3.02
CA GLU A 72 4.39 -10.90 3.72
C GLU A 72 3.51 -10.01 4.61
N GLU A 73 4.10 -9.03 5.29
CA GLU A 73 3.35 -8.10 6.13
C GLU A 73 2.37 -7.24 5.34
N ILE A 74 2.80 -6.71 4.19
CA ILE A 74 1.91 -5.94 3.33
C ILE A 74 0.82 -6.82 2.72
N ASP A 75 1.13 -8.05 2.31
CA ASP A 75 0.14 -8.97 1.78
C ASP A 75 -0.92 -9.33 2.84
N MET A 76 -0.51 -9.55 4.10
CA MET A 76 -1.44 -9.74 5.21
C MET A 76 -2.32 -8.51 5.46
N ALA A 77 -1.76 -7.31 5.42
CA ALA A 77 -2.51 -6.07 5.59
C ALA A 77 -3.51 -5.84 4.44
N LEU A 78 -3.10 -6.09 3.19
CA LEU A 78 -3.96 -6.01 2.02
C LEU A 78 -5.08 -7.05 2.05
N ALA A 79 -4.78 -8.28 2.47
CA ALA A 79 -5.78 -9.34 2.62
C ALA A 79 -6.86 -8.94 3.63
N LYS A 80 -6.46 -8.44 4.82
CA LYS A 80 -7.39 -7.92 5.84
C LYS A 80 -8.23 -6.76 5.30
N THR A 81 -7.61 -5.82 4.59
CA THR A 81 -8.30 -4.67 4.00
C THR A 81 -9.33 -5.11 2.95
N THR A 82 -8.93 -6.03 2.07
CA THR A 82 -9.78 -6.61 1.02
C THR A 82 -10.93 -7.43 1.60
N GLU A 83 -10.73 -8.08 2.74
CA GLU A 83 -11.78 -8.81 3.43
C GLU A 83 -12.84 -7.85 4.01
N GLN A 84 -12.42 -6.73 4.63
CA GLN A 84 -13.32 -5.70 5.16
C GLN A 84 -14.23 -5.09 4.08
N ILE A 85 -13.62 -4.48 3.05
CA ILE A 85 -13.88 -4.80 1.65
C ILE A 85 -15.16 -5.58 1.30
N ARG A 86 -14.94 -6.88 1.08
CA ARG A 86 -15.91 -7.88 0.64
C ARG A 86 -17.04 -8.09 1.64
N GLN A 87 -16.75 -8.17 2.94
CA GLN A 87 -17.76 -8.40 3.97
C GLN A 87 -18.79 -7.27 3.99
N LYS A 88 -18.35 -6.01 3.92
CA LYS A 88 -19.25 -4.85 3.87
C LYS A 88 -20.01 -4.72 2.54
N ARG A 89 -19.51 -5.32 1.45
CA ARG A 89 -20.20 -5.37 0.15
C ARG A 89 -21.28 -6.44 0.07
N ASN A 90 -21.10 -7.58 0.74
CA ASN A 90 -22.02 -8.72 0.72
C ASN A 90 -23.13 -8.65 1.79
N GLY A 91 -23.10 -7.67 2.69
CA GLY A 91 -24.13 -7.43 3.71
C GLY A 91 -25.27 -6.50 3.26
N ARG A 92 -25.57 -6.44 1.95
CA ARG A 92 -26.59 -5.56 1.38
C ARG A 92 -27.69 -6.35 0.68
#